data_AF-A0AA46A7M4-F1
#
_entry.id   AF-A0AA46A7M4-F1
#
_cell.length_a   1.000
_cell.length_b   1.000
_cell.length_c   1.000
_cell.angle_alpha   90.00
_cell.angle_beta   90.00
_cell.angle_gamma   90.00
#
_symmetry.space_group_name_H-M   'P 1'
#
loop_
_entity.id
_entity.type
_entity.pdbx_description
1 polymer ?
#
loop_
_entity_poly.entity_id
_entity_poly.type
_entity_poly.pdbx_seq_one_letter_code
_entity_poly.pdbx_strand_id
1 'polypeptide(L)' 'MALRVRMNGQIFCAALTEALPGDTYIDDALHYEMSVVHRVLVSEPAEKHSKSARWWWRRAVPAGTEIDPFYKEPQDD' A
#
# COMPACT_ATOMS: atom_id res chain seq x y z
N MET A 1 -5.59 2.69 8.84
CA MET A 1 -6.04 1.46 8.16
C MET A 1 -4.90 0.47 8.12
N ALA A 2 -5.06 -0.76 8.58
CA ALA A 2 -3.98 -1.75 8.62
C ALA A 2 -3.70 -2.34 7.24
N LEU A 3 -2.48 -2.84 7.04
CA LEU A 3 -2.10 -3.61 5.87
C LEU A 3 -1.88 -5.08 6.23
N ARG A 4 -2.00 -5.91 5.22
CA ARG A 4 -1.82 -7.34 5.25
C ARG A 4 -0.78 -7.72 4.20
N VAL A 5 0.31 -8.32 4.65
CA VAL A 5 1.40 -8.81 3.81
C VAL A 5 1.24 -10.32 3.66
N ARG A 6 1.02 -10.77 2.43
CA ARG A 6 0.93 -12.19 2.09
C ARG A 6 2.32 -12.83 2.16
N MET A 7 2.36 -14.15 2.32
CA MET A 7 3.62 -14.91 2.30
C MET A 7 4.43 -14.72 1.00
N ASN A 8 3.77 -14.40 -0.12
CA ASN A 8 4.44 -14.10 -1.39
C ASN A 8 4.91 -12.64 -1.52
N GLY A 9 4.83 -11.84 -0.45
CA GLY A 9 5.26 -10.44 -0.40
C GLY A 9 4.24 -9.43 -0.93
N GLN A 10 3.07 -9.88 -1.41
CA GLN A 10 2.02 -8.97 -1.85
C GLN A 10 1.38 -8.24 -0.66
N ILE A 11 1.16 -6.93 -0.80
CA ILE A 11 0.62 -6.08 0.26
C ILE A 11 -0.80 -5.64 -0.11
N PHE A 12 -1.72 -5.78 0.84
CA PHE A 12 -3.11 -5.43 0.68
C PHE A 12 -3.64 -4.59 1.85
N CYS A 13 -4.68 -3.81 1.59
CA CYS A 13 -5.52 -3.25 2.63
C CYS A 13 -6.20 -4.40 3.41
N ALA A 14 -5.97 -4.44 4.73
CA ALA A 14 -6.52 -5.49 5.58
C ALA A 14 -8.06 -5.40 5.72
N ALA A 15 -8.63 -4.20 5.59
CA ALA A 15 -10.08 -3.97 5.69
C ALA A 15 -10.85 -4.39 4.43
N LEU A 16 -10.18 -4.45 3.28
CA LEU A 16 -10.80 -4.78 1.99
C LEU A 16 -10.50 -6.21 1.51
N THR A 17 -9.68 -6.97 2.24
CA THR A 17 -9.25 -8.31 1.82
C THR A 17 -9.30 -9.33 2.96
N GLU A 18 -9.76 -10.54 2.63
CA GLU A 18 -9.86 -11.64 3.58
C GLU A 18 -8.48 -12.09 4.10
N ALA A 19 -8.46 -12.57 5.34
CA ALA A 19 -7.28 -13.19 5.91
C ALA A 19 -6.96 -14.53 5.26
N LEU A 20 -5.68 -14.75 4.97
CA LEU A 20 -5.15 -16.05 4.56
C LEU A 20 -4.14 -16.54 5.62
N PRO A 21 -3.99 -17.86 5.79
CA PRO A 21 -2.97 -18.43 6.65
C PRO A 21 -1.58 -17.88 6.29
N GLY A 22 -0.80 -17.50 7.29
CA GLY A 22 0.58 -16.99 7.12
C GLY A 22 0.68 -15.50 6.75
N ASP A 23 -0.42 -14.76 6.71
CA ASP A 23 -0.36 -13.31 6.57
C ASP A 23 0.36 -12.67 7.77
N THR A 24 1.15 -11.64 7.49
CA THR A 24 1.67 -10.70 8.49
C THR A 24 0.90 -9.39 8.41
N TYR A 25 0.72 -8.72 9.54
CA TYR A 25 0.01 -7.44 9.61
C TYR A 25 0.97 -6.29 9.85
N ILE A 26 0.72 -5.18 9.16
CA ILE A 26 1.28 -3.87 9.47
C ILE A 26 0.13 -3.07 10.07
N ASP A 27 0.28 -2.62 11.31
CA ASP A 27 -0.76 -1.84 11.98
C ASP A 27 -0.97 -0.47 11.34
N ASP A 28 -2.05 0.20 11.77
CA ASP A 28 -2.47 1.50 11.26
C ASP A 28 -1.42 2.60 11.43
N ALA A 29 -0.68 2.61 12.54
CA ALA A 29 0.29 3.65 12.85
C ALA A 29 1.54 3.49 11.99
N LEU A 30 2.08 2.27 11.90
CA LEU A 30 3.20 1.97 11.04
C LEU A 30 2.85 2.16 9.57
N HIS A 31 1.64 1.77 9.14
CA HIS A 31 1.19 2.06 7.80
C HIS A 31 1.16 3.57 7.52
N TYR A 32 0.64 4.40 8.44
CA TYR A 32 0.60 5.86 8.25
C TYR A 32 2.00 6.45 8.07
N GLU A 33 2.97 6.05 8.90
CA GLU A 33 4.37 6.47 8.74
C GLU A 33 4.92 6.07 7.36
N MET A 34 4.62 4.86 6.91
CA MET A 34 5.14 4.35 5.64
C MET A 34 4.48 4.96 4.40
N SER A 35 3.17 5.24 4.42
CA SER A 35 2.44 5.71 3.23
C SER A 35 2.29 7.22 3.19
N VAL A 36 2.05 7.88 4.33
CA VAL A 36 1.78 9.32 4.38
C VAL A 36 3.06 10.09 4.65
N VAL A 37 3.79 9.72 5.71
CA VAL A 37 4.97 10.47 6.17
C VAL A 37 6.16 10.22 5.26
N HIS A 38 6.58 8.96 5.08
CA HIS A 38 7.76 8.59 4.31
C HIS A 38 7.47 8.25 2.84
N ARG A 39 6.19 8.04 2.49
CA ARG A 39 5.76 7.69 1.11
C ARG A 39 6.56 6.54 0.49
N VAL A 40 7.00 5.57 1.30
CA VAL A 40 7.70 4.36 0.86
C VAL A 40 6.72 3.27 0.40
N LEU A 41 5.48 3.32 0.89
CA LEU A 41 4.35 2.57 0.37
C LEU A 41 3.42 3.51 -0.40
N VAL A 42 2.98 3.05 -1.57
CA VAL A 42 2.10 3.80 -2.47
C VAL A 42 0.92 2.94 -2.89
N SER A 43 -0.14 3.60 -3.33
CA SER A 43 -1.32 2.93 -3.87
C SER A 43 -1.90 3.68 -5.07
N GLU A 44 -2.90 3.06 -5.69
CA GLU A 44 -3.74 3.65 -6.73
C GLU A 44 -4.69 4.70 -6.12
N PRO A 45 -5.28 5.58 -6.95
CA PRO A 45 -6.37 6.45 -6.54
C PRO A 45 -7.52 5.68 -5.86
N ALA A 46 -8.21 6.34 -4.92
CA ALA A 46 -9.24 5.72 -4.08
C ALA A 46 -10.28 4.87 -4.85
N GLU A 47 -10.73 5.34 -6.01
CA GLU A 47 -11.69 4.62 -6.87
C GLU A 47 -11.18 3.26 -7.35
N LYS A 48 -9.88 3.18 -7.69
CA LYS A 48 -9.22 1.93 -8.10
C LYS A 48 -8.79 1.11 -6.88
N HIS A 49 -8.30 1.77 -5.83
CA HIS A 49 -7.90 1.14 -4.59
C HIS A 49 -9.03 0.34 -3.94
N SER A 50 -10.26 0.86 -3.94
CA SER A 50 -11.41 0.14 -3.39
C SER A 50 -11.69 -1.20 -4.08
N LYS A 51 -11.20 -1.40 -5.31
CA LYS A 51 -11.34 -2.63 -6.10
C LYS A 51 -10.13 -3.55 -5.98
N SER A 52 -8.92 -2.98 -6.06
CA SER A 52 -7.68 -3.78 -6.04
C SER A 52 -7.21 -4.09 -4.63
N ALA A 53 -7.47 -3.17 -3.68
CA ALA A 53 -6.96 -3.14 -2.32
C ALA A 53 -5.43 -3.21 -2.22
N ARG A 54 -4.70 -2.92 -3.30
CA ARG A 54 -3.25 -3.16 -3.39
C ARG A 54 -2.44 -2.01 -2.81
N TRP A 55 -1.30 -2.38 -2.24
CA TRP A 55 -0.23 -1.46 -1.89
C TRP A 55 1.08 -1.98 -2.47
N TRP A 56 2.00 -1.06 -2.78
CA TRP A 56 3.30 -1.40 -3.33
C TRP A 56 4.40 -0.59 -2.67
N TRP A 57 5.59 -1.18 -2.57
CA TRP A 57 6.80 -0.41 -2.35
C TRP A 57 7.00 0.55 -3.52
N ARG A 58 7.32 1.81 -3.24
CA ARG A 58 7.44 2.87 -4.27
C ARG A 58 8.40 2.51 -5.41
N ARG A 59 9.44 1.73 -5.13
CA ARG A 59 10.45 1.26 -6.12
C ARG A 59 10.13 -0.10 -6.76
N ALA A 60 8.97 -0.69 -6.48
CA ALA A 60 8.54 -1.99 -7.00
C ALA A 60 7.08 -1.96 -7.47
N VAL A 61 6.65 -0.83 -8.03
CA VAL A 61 5.33 -0.67 -8.64
C VAL A 61 5.31 -1.38 -10.01
N PRO A 62 4.32 -2.24 -10.30
CA PRO A 62 4.18 -2.87 -11.61
C PRO A 62 4.05 -1.84 -12.74
N ALA A 63 4.60 -2.16 -13.91
CA ALA A 63 4.50 -1.29 -15.08
C ALA A 63 3.02 -1.06 -15.47
N GLY A 64 2.67 0.20 -15.75
CA GLY A 64 1.31 0.59 -16.12
C GLY A 64 0.35 0.82 -14.95
N THR A 65 0.78 0.61 -13.70
CA THR A 65 -0.04 0.97 -12.52
C THR A 65 -0.11 2.49 -12.39
N GLU A 66 -1.33 3.02 -12.27
CA GLU A 66 -1.57 4.43 -12.00
C GLU A 66 -1.46 4.70 -10.50
N ILE A 67 -0.40 5.39 -10.08
CA ILE A 67 -0.21 5.80 -8.69
C ILE A 67 -0.97 7.08 -8.40
N ASP A 68 -1.59 7.14 -7.22
CA ASP A 68 -2.30 8.32 -6.73
C ASP A 68 -1.39 9.56 -6.79
N PRO A 69 -1.88 10.71 -7.34
CA PRO A 69 -1.12 11.95 -7.41
C PRO A 69 -0.50 12.40 -6.08
N PHE A 70 -1.12 12.08 -4.94
CA PHE A 70 -0.60 12.38 -3.60
C PHE A 70 0.83 11.87 -3.40
N TYR A 71 1.21 10.75 -4.02
CA TYR A 71 2.55 10.15 -3.88
C TYR A 71 3.56 10.64 -4.92
N LYS A 72 3.18 11.53 -5.84
CA LYS A 72 4.04 11.98 -6.96
C LYS A 72 4.94 13.16 -6.61
N GLU A 73 4.61 13.92 -5.57
CA GLU A 73 5.44 15.05 -5.14
C GLU A 73 6.77 14.54 -4.53
N PRO A 74 7.91 15.19 -4.85
CA PRO A 74 9.16 14.94 -4.14
C PRO A 74 8.99 15.28 -2.66
N GLN A 75 9.57 14.47 -1.79
CA GLN A 75 9.96 14.98 -0.48
C GLN A 75 11.24 15.78 -0.72
N ASP A 76 11.23 17.05 -0.34
CA ASP A 76 12.47 17.79 -0.18
C ASP A 76 13.23 17.09 0.96
N ASP A 77 14.36 16.47 0.61
CA ASP A 77 15.29 15.82 1.55
C ASP A 77 16.08 16.87 2.36
#